data_AF-A0A9D6LWW4-F1
#
_entry.id   AF-A0A9D6LWW4-F1
#
_cell.length_a   1.000
_cell.length_b   1.000
_cell.length_c   1.000
_cell.angle_alpha   90.00
_cell.angle_beta   90.00
_cell.angle_gamma   90.00
#
_symmetry.space_group_name_H-M   'P 1'
#
loop_
_entity.id
_entity.type
_entity.pdbx_description
1 polymer ?
#
loop_
_entity_poly.entity_id
_entity_poly.type
_entity_poly.pdbx_seq_one_letter_code
_entity_poly.pdbx_strand_id
1 'polypeptide(L)'
;MPRLLIKKPMGTVMELPLGAGNYNLGRSADNDIVLEGSLISRRHGRIMKDGESYVISDLGSHNGIFINGQKIEQAALKDKDEIRIGNYILIYHEGAVAAAAPAVESVTVEEDYENVVANLTIVARAPAQPKEDTAIMRQMQKERRTLALLCDLSRALSTVYSLDDVSCQAIQILLETTQAERGAIFLLDGDNTLRPTMVCERGGTASSTVPVSISSTVSNRILSERKGIITADAAEDPRFAHGQSVVLRGLRSIACAPLVGKGGNLGILYLENNRSIGAFTHDDLELLCAVASQVGLSVENAKFFEELKRYNEELEQKVEERTAALRRVELKLWQAEKTASLSRLVAGVAHEINNPLGALKANLEVLMVMAARLATGENRTEKEANLLEQAVRITQESAAACARIISVVRSLRSFARLDESAFKMASVNESLSTTAQLLDPTARQRVEVVMSLGEVPPIPCFPAMLNEAFMNLLTNACQGIQGKGRIFIETRREDQEVVISIRDTGCAIPPEHHAKIFEFGFAAKGGRVAAGLGLAVAHSVINEHKGTIRLESAGDVGNTFTIRLPITLERSAASEVGA
;
A
#
# COMPACT_ATOMS: atom_id res chain seq x y z
N MET A 1 -13.34 -16.04 31.51
CA MET A 1 -12.32 -14.97 31.40
C MET A 1 -12.92 -13.86 30.55
N PRO A 2 -12.74 -12.60 30.95
CA PRO A 2 -13.24 -11.47 30.18
C PRO A 2 -12.56 -11.41 28.80
N ARG A 3 -13.30 -11.02 27.77
CA ARG A 3 -12.84 -11.03 26.39
C ARG A 3 -13.42 -9.86 25.60
N LEU A 4 -12.72 -9.48 24.54
CA LEU A 4 -13.09 -8.41 23.63
C LEU A 4 -13.27 -8.99 22.22
N LEU A 5 -14.46 -8.84 21.65
CA LEU A 5 -14.75 -9.20 20.26
C LEU A 5 -14.54 -7.98 19.38
N ILE A 6 -13.55 -8.01 18.50
CA ILE A 6 -13.16 -6.90 17.63
C ILE A 6 -13.69 -7.19 16.22
N LYS A 7 -14.71 -6.44 15.79
CA LYS A 7 -15.27 -6.51 14.45
C LYS A 7 -14.56 -5.52 13.54
N LYS A 8 -13.82 -6.04 12.55
CA LYS A 8 -13.14 -5.24 11.52
C LYS A 8 -14.15 -4.71 10.49
N PRO A 9 -13.83 -3.60 9.79
CA PRO A 9 -14.69 -3.05 8.72
C PRO A 9 -15.01 -4.05 7.60
N MET A 10 -14.13 -5.04 7.35
CA MET A 10 -14.32 -6.08 6.32
C MET A 10 -15.04 -7.36 6.85
N GLY A 11 -15.68 -7.28 8.02
CA GLY A 11 -16.53 -8.36 8.55
C GLY A 11 -15.81 -9.44 9.37
N THR A 12 -14.47 -9.51 9.36
CA THR A 12 -13.71 -10.44 10.20
C THR A 12 -13.85 -10.08 11.68
N VAL A 13 -14.17 -11.07 12.52
CA VAL A 13 -14.24 -10.93 13.98
C VAL A 13 -13.01 -11.57 14.62
N MET A 14 -12.29 -10.82 15.44
CA MET A 14 -11.15 -11.30 16.22
C MET A 14 -11.53 -11.33 17.70
N GLU A 15 -11.27 -12.42 18.39
CA GLU A 15 -11.50 -12.55 19.83
C GLU A 15 -10.17 -12.38 20.59
N LEU A 16 -10.13 -11.45 21.54
CA LEU A 16 -8.97 -11.19 22.39
C LEU A 16 -9.32 -11.42 23.86
N PRO A 17 -8.67 -12.38 24.56
CA PRO A 17 -8.86 -12.52 26.00
C PRO A 17 -8.19 -11.37 26.75
N LEU A 18 -8.92 -10.74 27.67
CA LEU A 18 -8.40 -9.69 28.54
C LEU A 18 -7.89 -10.31 29.85
N GLY A 19 -6.59 -10.13 30.10
CA GLY A 19 -5.87 -10.56 31.29
C GLY A 19 -5.61 -9.39 32.26
N ALA A 20 -4.68 -9.58 33.20
CA ALA A 20 -4.36 -8.59 34.24
C ALA A 20 -3.46 -7.41 33.76
N GLY A 21 -3.42 -7.14 32.45
CA GLY A 21 -2.56 -6.12 31.83
C GLY A 21 -3.29 -4.85 31.43
N ASN A 22 -2.51 -3.83 31.06
CA ASN A 22 -2.99 -2.63 30.39
C ASN A 22 -2.87 -2.84 28.87
N TYR A 23 -3.93 -2.53 28.12
CA TYR A 23 -3.98 -2.72 26.68
C TYR A 23 -4.07 -1.37 25.98
N ASN A 24 -3.07 -1.00 25.20
CA ASN A 24 -3.10 0.20 24.37
C ASN A 24 -3.81 -0.09 23.04
N LEU A 25 -4.63 0.85 22.59
CA LEU A 25 -5.39 0.79 21.34
C LEU A 25 -4.89 1.88 20.40
N GLY A 26 -4.56 1.56 19.16
CA GLY A 26 -4.17 2.58 18.18
C GLY A 26 -3.67 2.04 16.84
N ARG A 27 -3.42 2.96 15.90
CA ARG A 27 -2.96 2.62 14.53
C ARG A 27 -1.51 2.16 14.47
N SER A 28 -0.69 2.58 15.43
CA SER A 28 0.75 2.29 15.41
C SER A 28 1.03 0.87 15.90
N ALA A 29 2.06 0.23 15.34
CA ALA A 29 2.41 -1.17 15.62
C ALA A 29 2.93 -1.41 17.06
N ASP A 30 3.19 -0.33 17.82
CA ASP A 30 3.59 -0.38 19.25
C ASP A 30 2.39 -0.51 20.21
N ASN A 31 1.15 -0.60 19.71
CA ASN A 31 -0.03 -0.82 20.55
C ASN A 31 -0.33 -2.32 20.71
N ASP A 32 -0.86 -2.70 21.87
CA ASP A 32 -1.29 -4.07 22.17
C ASP A 32 -2.47 -4.52 21.29
N ILE A 33 -3.35 -3.58 20.93
CA ILE A 33 -4.45 -3.77 19.99
C ILE A 33 -4.27 -2.78 18.84
N VAL A 34 -3.74 -3.29 17.72
CA VAL A 34 -3.50 -2.51 16.50
C VAL A 34 -4.79 -2.41 15.68
N LEU A 35 -5.27 -1.18 15.51
CA LEU A 35 -6.48 -0.87 14.73
C LEU A 35 -6.09 -0.01 13.51
N GLU A 36 -6.17 -0.60 12.32
CA GLU A 36 -5.75 0.05 11.08
C GLU A 36 -6.83 1.02 10.56
N GLY A 37 -6.45 2.26 10.25
CA GLY A 37 -7.37 3.21 9.63
C GLY A 37 -6.93 4.67 9.81
N SER A 38 -7.27 5.52 8.84
CA SER A 38 -6.98 6.96 8.90
C SER A 38 -7.76 7.68 10.01
N LEU A 39 -8.91 7.13 10.42
CA LEU A 39 -9.75 7.64 11.50
C LEU A 39 -9.26 7.26 12.91
N ILE A 40 -8.12 6.60 13.03
CA ILE A 40 -7.59 6.09 14.30
C ILE A 40 -6.23 6.74 14.57
N SER A 41 -6.11 7.41 15.71
CA SER A 41 -4.83 8.00 16.17
C SER A 41 -3.75 6.93 16.38
N ARG A 42 -2.47 7.33 16.27
CA ARG A 42 -1.31 6.47 16.53
C ARG A 42 -1.39 5.78 17.90
N ARG A 43 -1.82 6.52 18.93
CA ARG A 43 -2.30 6.02 20.22
C ARG A 43 -3.68 6.62 20.45
N HIS A 44 -4.71 5.79 20.44
CA HIS A 44 -6.11 6.23 20.45
C HIS A 44 -6.70 6.12 21.85
N GLY A 45 -6.45 5.01 22.54
CA GLY A 45 -7.01 4.77 23.86
C GLY A 45 -6.26 3.72 24.64
N ARG A 46 -6.71 3.47 25.86
CA ARG A 46 -6.17 2.44 26.72
C ARG A 46 -7.29 1.77 27.50
N ILE A 47 -7.22 0.45 27.63
CA ILE A 47 -8.04 -0.35 28.54
C ILE A 47 -7.16 -0.77 29.72
N MET A 48 -7.58 -0.47 30.94
CA MET A 48 -6.88 -0.85 32.17
C MET A 48 -7.81 -1.65 33.06
N LYS A 49 -7.26 -2.61 33.80
CA LYS A 49 -8.03 -3.30 34.84
C LYS A 49 -8.05 -2.44 36.11
N ASP A 50 -9.24 -2.13 36.61
CA ASP A 50 -9.46 -1.37 37.84
C ASP A 50 -10.37 -2.20 38.78
N GLY A 51 -9.75 -2.89 39.75
CA GLY A 51 -10.44 -3.85 40.61
C GLY A 51 -10.94 -5.08 39.85
N GLU A 52 -12.25 -5.35 39.93
CA GLU A 52 -12.91 -6.45 39.20
C GLU A 52 -13.37 -6.05 37.78
N SER A 53 -13.33 -4.76 37.44
CA SER A 53 -13.83 -4.23 36.15
C SER A 53 -12.70 -3.71 35.26
N TYR A 54 -13.00 -3.52 33.97
CA TYR A 54 -12.08 -2.87 33.03
C TYR A 54 -12.55 -1.46 32.74
N VAL A 55 -11.62 -0.51 32.67
CA VAL A 55 -11.88 0.88 32.37
C VAL A 55 -11.19 1.25 31.08
N ILE A 56 -11.94 1.82 30.13
CA ILE A 56 -11.40 2.36 28.89
C ILE A 56 -11.27 3.88 29.00
N SER A 57 -10.13 4.41 28.54
CA SER A 57 -9.82 5.84 28.51
C SER A 57 -9.35 6.27 27.13
N ASP A 58 -9.84 7.42 26.66
CA ASP A 58 -9.37 8.09 25.46
C ASP A 58 -8.07 8.86 25.76
N LEU A 59 -7.02 8.66 24.95
CA LEU A 59 -5.71 9.29 25.15
C LEU A 59 -5.57 10.58 24.33
N GLY A 60 -6.64 11.38 24.27
CA GLY A 60 -6.69 12.60 23.46
C GLY A 60 -6.73 12.31 21.96
N SER A 61 -7.45 11.26 21.55
CA SER A 61 -7.61 10.91 20.14
C SER A 61 -8.35 11.99 19.35
N HIS A 62 -8.10 12.04 18.03
CA HIS A 62 -8.70 13.08 17.18
C HIS A 62 -10.21 12.87 16.98
N ASN A 63 -10.66 11.60 16.96
CA ASN A 63 -12.04 11.23 16.65
C ASN A 63 -12.84 10.73 17.86
N GLY A 64 -12.19 10.48 19.00
CA GLY A 64 -12.85 10.04 20.22
C GLY A 64 -13.21 8.56 20.27
N ILE A 65 -13.38 8.05 21.49
CA ILE A 65 -13.94 6.73 21.77
C ILE A 65 -15.42 6.89 22.11
N PHE A 66 -16.28 6.01 21.57
CA PHE A 66 -17.70 6.00 21.88
C PHE A 66 -18.10 4.67 22.52
N ILE A 67 -18.92 4.71 23.57
CA ILE A 67 -19.56 3.52 24.15
C ILE A 67 -21.07 3.66 23.97
N ASN A 68 -21.72 2.67 23.35
CA ASN A 68 -23.15 2.65 23.09
C ASN A 68 -23.66 3.98 22.44
N GLY A 69 -22.83 4.58 21.58
CA GLY A 69 -23.12 5.83 20.88
C GLY A 69 -22.74 7.13 21.61
N GLN A 70 -22.30 7.09 22.88
CA GLN A 70 -21.87 8.27 23.62
C GLN A 70 -20.34 8.41 23.65
N LYS A 71 -19.84 9.61 23.36
CA LYS A 71 -18.39 9.92 23.43
C LYS A 71 -17.93 9.94 24.89
N ILE A 72 -16.82 9.29 25.19
CA ILE A 72 -16.27 9.17 26.54
C ILE A 72 -14.82 9.64 26.60
N GLU A 73 -14.42 10.23 27.74
CA GLU A 73 -13.01 10.45 28.08
C GLU A 73 -12.47 9.27 28.90
N GLN A 74 -13.27 8.76 29.85
CA GLN A 74 -12.98 7.56 30.63
C GLN A 74 -14.29 6.91 31.10
N ALA A 75 -14.43 5.59 30.97
CA ALA A 75 -15.60 4.85 31.43
C ALA A 75 -15.29 3.40 31.80
N ALA A 76 -15.98 2.87 32.81
CA ALA A 76 -15.93 1.44 33.16
C ALA A 76 -16.79 0.61 32.18
N LEU A 77 -16.23 -0.49 31.69
CA LEU A 77 -16.85 -1.42 30.74
C LEU A 77 -17.77 -2.42 31.45
N LYS A 78 -18.94 -2.64 30.87
CA LYS A 78 -19.96 -3.60 31.31
C LYS A 78 -20.18 -4.68 30.24
N ASP A 79 -20.66 -5.86 30.62
CA ASP A 79 -20.95 -6.95 29.69
C ASP A 79 -21.87 -6.48 28.54
N LYS A 80 -21.48 -6.77 27.30
CA LYS A 80 -22.10 -6.36 26.03
C LYS A 80 -21.96 -4.88 25.65
N ASP A 81 -21.12 -4.11 26.32
CA ASP A 81 -20.84 -2.73 25.88
C ASP A 81 -20.23 -2.71 24.48
N GLU A 82 -20.82 -1.90 23.60
CA GLU A 82 -20.35 -1.67 22.24
C GLU A 82 -19.44 -0.44 22.22
N ILE A 83 -18.14 -0.66 22.02
CA ILE A 83 -17.11 0.37 21.96
C ILE A 83 -16.78 0.64 20.49
N ARG A 84 -17.02 1.86 20.02
CA ARG A 84 -16.70 2.30 18.66
C ARG A 84 -15.45 3.17 18.63
N ILE A 85 -14.48 2.76 17.82
CA ILE A 85 -13.21 3.47 17.58
C ILE A 85 -13.01 3.58 16.07
N GLY A 86 -13.24 4.76 15.49
CA GLY A 86 -13.29 4.94 14.04
C GLY A 86 -14.34 4.01 13.40
N ASN A 87 -13.89 3.10 12.53
CA ASN A 87 -14.75 2.12 11.85
C ASN A 87 -14.79 0.74 12.53
N TYR A 88 -14.16 0.59 13.70
CA TYR A 88 -14.15 -0.66 14.46
C TYR A 88 -15.24 -0.64 15.51
N ILE A 89 -15.84 -1.81 15.71
CA ILE A 89 -16.78 -2.08 16.79
C ILE A 89 -16.16 -3.17 17.67
N LEU A 90 -15.98 -2.89 18.95
CA LEU A 90 -15.45 -3.81 19.95
C LEU A 90 -16.56 -4.11 20.97
N ILE A 91 -16.79 -5.39 21.27
CA ILE A 91 -17.82 -5.80 22.25
C ILE A 91 -17.12 -6.45 23.43
N TYR A 92 -17.34 -5.91 24.64
CA TYR A 92 -16.75 -6.43 25.87
C TYR A 92 -17.63 -7.51 26.52
N HIS A 93 -17.02 -8.58 27.02
CA HIS A 93 -17.70 -9.66 27.76
C HIS A 93 -16.94 -10.01 29.04
N GLU A 94 -17.66 -10.25 30.15
CA GLU A 94 -17.06 -10.44 31.50
C GLU A 94 -16.75 -11.93 31.84
N GLY A 95 -17.49 -12.88 31.24
CA GLY A 95 -17.31 -14.36 31.30
C GLY A 95 -17.86 -15.03 32.58
N ALA A 96 -18.36 -16.27 32.63
CA ALA A 96 -18.48 -17.38 31.66
C ALA A 96 -19.95 -17.86 31.54
N VAL A 97 -20.37 -18.22 30.33
CA VAL A 97 -21.52 -19.13 30.13
C VAL A 97 -20.95 -20.47 29.70
N ALA A 98 -21.34 -21.51 30.43
CA ALA A 98 -21.04 -22.90 30.15
C ALA A 98 -21.51 -23.30 28.75
N ALA A 99 -20.79 -24.27 28.18
CA ALA A 99 -21.17 -24.99 26.98
C ALA A 99 -22.57 -25.60 27.13
N ALA A 100 -23.58 -24.89 26.65
CA ALA A 100 -24.77 -25.45 26.04
C ALA A 100 -24.75 -24.91 24.61
N ALA A 101 -24.40 -25.77 23.66
CA ALA A 101 -24.49 -25.44 22.25
C ALA A 101 -25.94 -25.04 21.91
N PRO A 102 -26.20 -23.84 21.36
CA PRO A 102 -27.01 -23.82 20.17
C PRO A 102 -26.12 -24.37 19.06
N ALA A 103 -26.62 -25.35 18.30
CA ALA A 103 -25.97 -25.77 17.08
C ALA A 103 -25.71 -24.52 16.23
N VAL A 104 -24.44 -24.14 16.10
CA VAL A 104 -24.00 -23.34 14.97
C VAL A 104 -23.99 -24.34 13.83
N GLU A 105 -25.08 -24.38 13.06
CA GLU A 105 -24.96 -24.76 11.66
C GLU A 105 -23.94 -23.82 11.06
N SER A 106 -22.74 -24.35 10.85
CA SER A 106 -21.80 -23.82 9.88
C SER A 106 -22.49 -23.90 8.52
N VAL A 107 -23.19 -22.83 8.15
CA VAL A 107 -23.47 -22.60 6.74
C VAL A 107 -22.21 -21.94 6.19
N THR A 108 -21.33 -22.78 5.65
CA THR A 108 -20.57 -22.41 4.47
C THR A 108 -21.58 -21.92 3.45
N VAL A 109 -21.66 -20.61 3.24
CA VAL A 109 -22.31 -20.08 2.05
C VAL A 109 -21.31 -20.31 0.92
N GLU A 110 -21.21 -21.57 0.50
CA GLU A 110 -20.94 -21.85 -0.90
C GLU A 110 -22.15 -21.36 -1.68
N GLU A 111 -21.83 -20.70 -2.78
CA GLU A 111 -22.75 -20.28 -3.82
C GLU A 111 -23.66 -21.44 -4.20
N ASP A 112 -24.95 -21.37 -3.84
CA ASP A 112 -25.98 -22.15 -4.53
C ASP A 112 -27.33 -21.44 -4.42
N TYR A 113 -27.69 -20.79 -5.51
CA TYR A 113 -28.81 -19.86 -5.64
C TYR A 113 -30.19 -20.54 -5.81
N GLU A 114 -30.34 -21.86 -5.57
CA GLU A 114 -31.55 -22.59 -6.04
C GLU A 114 -32.43 -23.32 -5.01
N ASN A 115 -32.11 -23.42 -3.71
CA ASN A 115 -32.82 -24.37 -2.82
C ASN A 115 -33.63 -23.85 -1.61
N VAL A 116 -34.11 -22.59 -1.61
CA VAL A 116 -35.08 -22.12 -0.59
C VAL A 116 -36.54 -22.24 -1.06
N VAL A 117 -36.79 -22.96 -2.17
CA VAL A 117 -38.14 -23.33 -2.63
C VAL A 117 -38.54 -24.71 -2.07
N ALA A 118 -38.54 -24.91 -0.76
CA ALA A 118 -39.27 -26.01 -0.10
C ALA A 118 -39.08 -25.92 1.41
N ASN A 119 -40.10 -25.43 2.15
CA ASN A 119 -40.56 -25.98 3.45
C ASN A 119 -41.45 -24.98 4.20
N LEU A 120 -42.56 -24.58 3.58
CA LEU A 120 -43.71 -24.05 4.31
C LEU A 120 -44.96 -24.87 3.99
N THR A 121 -44.92 -26.15 4.34
CA THR A 121 -46.14 -26.94 4.55
C THR A 121 -46.63 -26.64 5.98
N ILE A 122 -47.57 -25.69 6.11
CA ILE A 122 -48.25 -25.46 7.39
C ILE A 122 -49.30 -26.57 7.55
N VAL A 123 -48.96 -27.62 8.31
CA VAL A 123 -49.93 -28.58 8.83
C VAL A 123 -50.73 -27.86 9.93
N ALA A 124 -52.03 -27.69 9.67
CA ALA A 124 -53.00 -27.21 10.64
C ALA A 124 -53.05 -28.14 11.86
N ARG A 125 -52.82 -27.59 13.05
CA ARG A 125 -53.27 -28.21 14.30
C ARG A 125 -53.76 -27.12 15.26
N ALA A 126 -55.09 -27.01 15.36
CA ALA A 126 -55.72 -26.33 16.49
C ALA A 126 -55.42 -27.10 17.78
N PRO A 127 -55.28 -26.42 18.92
CA PRO A 127 -56.43 -26.38 19.82
C PRO A 127 -56.65 -25.05 20.58
N ALA A 128 -57.92 -24.87 20.93
CA ALA A 128 -58.50 -24.14 22.07
C ALA A 128 -58.09 -22.66 22.32
N GLN A 129 -59.06 -21.78 22.03
CA GLN A 129 -59.11 -20.39 22.50
C GLN A 129 -59.22 -20.28 24.02
N PRO A 130 -58.72 -19.18 24.60
CA PRO A 130 -59.52 -18.34 25.47
C PRO A 130 -59.86 -17.02 24.75
N LYS A 131 -61.10 -16.57 24.98
CA LYS A 131 -61.68 -15.36 24.41
C LYS A 131 -61.14 -14.15 25.18
N GLU A 132 -60.29 -13.34 24.57
CA GLU A 132 -60.10 -11.92 24.91
C GLU A 132 -59.41 -11.19 23.75
N ASP A 133 -60.06 -10.13 23.27
CA ASP A 133 -59.65 -9.11 22.30
C ASP A 133 -59.22 -9.53 20.89
N THR A 134 -60.20 -10.03 20.12
CA THR A 134 -60.11 -10.22 18.65
C THR A 134 -59.71 -8.97 17.87
N ALA A 135 -59.93 -7.77 18.40
CA ALA A 135 -59.53 -6.52 17.75
C ALA A 135 -58.02 -6.28 17.87
N ILE A 136 -57.44 -6.48 19.06
CA ILE A 136 -56.00 -6.31 19.32
C ILE A 136 -55.20 -7.39 18.59
N MET A 137 -55.70 -8.63 18.58
CA MET A 137 -55.05 -9.71 17.81
C MET A 137 -55.12 -9.49 16.30
N ARG A 138 -56.22 -8.95 15.76
CA ARG A 138 -56.30 -8.55 14.35
C ARG A 138 -55.36 -7.38 14.05
N GLN A 139 -55.27 -6.40 14.94
CA GLN A 139 -54.37 -5.25 14.81
C GLN A 139 -52.91 -5.69 14.84
N MET A 140 -52.50 -6.52 15.80
CA MET A 140 -51.15 -7.08 15.87
C MET A 140 -50.82 -7.96 14.66
N GLN A 141 -51.77 -8.77 14.16
CA GLN A 141 -51.57 -9.55 12.93
C GLN A 141 -51.42 -8.68 11.70
N LYS A 142 -52.16 -7.55 11.63
CA LYS A 142 -52.05 -6.57 10.55
C LYS A 142 -50.70 -5.84 10.62
N GLU A 143 -50.30 -5.33 11.78
CA GLU A 143 -49.00 -4.70 12.00
C GLU A 143 -47.83 -5.64 11.68
N ARG A 144 -47.92 -6.90 12.09
CA ARG A 144 -46.89 -7.91 11.79
C ARG A 144 -46.82 -8.25 10.30
N ARG A 145 -47.95 -8.24 9.58
CA ARG A 145 -47.98 -8.41 8.12
C ARG A 145 -47.38 -7.22 7.39
N THR A 146 -47.71 -6.00 7.82
CA THR A 146 -47.13 -4.78 7.27
C THR A 146 -45.62 -4.73 7.51
N LEU A 147 -45.16 -5.08 8.72
CA LEU A 147 -43.72 -5.17 9.01
C LEU A 147 -43.00 -6.24 8.17
N ALA A 148 -43.61 -7.41 8.00
CA ALA A 148 -43.05 -8.48 7.19
C ALA A 148 -42.93 -8.06 5.71
N LEU A 149 -43.99 -7.46 5.16
CA LEU A 149 -43.98 -6.90 3.80
C LEU A 149 -42.90 -5.83 3.65
N LEU A 150 -42.72 -4.95 4.64
CA LEU A 150 -41.67 -3.92 4.61
C LEU A 150 -40.26 -4.51 4.70
N CYS A 151 -40.04 -5.54 5.52
CA CYS A 151 -38.76 -6.22 5.61
C CYS A 151 -38.44 -7.00 4.33
N ASP A 152 -39.43 -7.66 3.72
CA ASP A 152 -39.24 -8.42 2.49
C ASP A 152 -39.01 -7.48 1.30
N LEU A 153 -39.73 -6.35 1.25
CA LEU A 153 -39.49 -5.27 0.28
C LEU A 153 -38.10 -4.64 0.49
N SER A 154 -37.71 -4.37 1.73
CA SER A 154 -36.37 -3.86 2.05
C SER A 154 -35.27 -4.83 1.63
N ARG A 155 -35.46 -6.15 1.74
CA ARG A 155 -34.47 -7.14 1.31
C ARG A 155 -34.42 -7.28 -0.20
N ALA A 156 -35.58 -7.40 -0.85
CA ALA A 156 -35.71 -7.46 -2.30
C ALA A 156 -35.09 -6.24 -3.00
N LEU A 157 -35.28 -5.04 -2.45
CA LEU A 157 -34.77 -3.80 -3.02
C LEU A 157 -33.32 -3.48 -2.63
N SER A 158 -32.69 -4.24 -1.71
CA SER A 158 -31.29 -4.06 -1.31
C SER A 158 -30.32 -4.90 -2.15
N THR A 159 -30.81 -5.89 -2.90
CA THR A 159 -30.01 -6.81 -3.73
C THR A 159 -29.94 -6.40 -5.20
N VAL A 160 -30.63 -5.32 -5.57
CA VAL A 160 -30.86 -4.94 -6.96
C VAL A 160 -30.05 -3.70 -7.31
N TYR A 161 -29.16 -3.84 -8.31
CA TYR A 161 -28.19 -2.83 -8.70
C TYR A 161 -28.67 -1.87 -9.80
N SER A 162 -29.91 -2.01 -10.28
CA SER A 162 -30.47 -1.13 -11.31
C SER A 162 -31.76 -0.45 -10.84
N LEU A 163 -31.90 0.82 -11.22
CA LEU A 163 -33.07 1.65 -10.93
C LEU A 163 -34.36 1.03 -11.48
N ASP A 164 -34.27 0.41 -12.65
CA ASP A 164 -35.40 -0.16 -13.38
C ASP A 164 -35.91 -1.43 -12.69
N ASP A 165 -35.01 -2.28 -12.22
CA ASP A 165 -35.36 -3.53 -11.53
C ASP A 165 -36.03 -3.25 -10.17
N VAL A 166 -35.48 -2.30 -9.38
CA VAL A 166 -36.08 -1.83 -8.11
C VAL A 166 -37.48 -1.28 -8.35
N SER A 167 -37.61 -0.46 -9.39
CA SER A 167 -38.87 0.21 -9.75
C SER A 167 -39.92 -0.81 -10.22
N CYS A 168 -39.54 -1.77 -11.06
CA CYS A 168 -40.41 -2.82 -11.55
C CYS A 168 -40.93 -3.70 -10.42
N GLN A 169 -40.03 -4.17 -9.55
CA GLN A 169 -40.38 -5.06 -8.45
C GLN A 169 -41.31 -4.38 -7.44
N ALA A 170 -41.05 -3.12 -7.11
CA ALA A 170 -41.91 -2.35 -6.20
C ALA A 170 -43.34 -2.19 -6.75
N ILE A 171 -43.48 -1.91 -8.05
CA ILE A 171 -44.80 -1.80 -8.68
C ILE A 171 -45.49 -3.16 -8.72
N GLN A 172 -44.78 -4.25 -9.06
CA GLN A 172 -45.35 -5.60 -9.09
C GLN A 172 -45.93 -6.01 -7.74
N ILE A 173 -45.19 -5.78 -6.65
CA ILE A 173 -45.65 -6.09 -5.29
C ILE A 173 -46.93 -5.31 -4.99
N LEU A 174 -46.98 -4.01 -5.31
CA LEU A 174 -48.17 -3.19 -5.12
C LEU A 174 -49.36 -3.66 -5.96
N LEU A 175 -49.13 -4.11 -7.19
CA LEU A 175 -50.17 -4.68 -8.04
C LEU A 175 -50.71 -6.00 -7.47
N GLU A 176 -49.89 -6.82 -6.82
CA GLU A 176 -50.33 -8.07 -6.21
C GLU A 176 -51.06 -7.87 -4.88
N THR A 177 -50.65 -6.89 -4.08
CA THR A 177 -51.20 -6.67 -2.73
C THR A 177 -52.40 -5.72 -2.70
N THR A 178 -52.56 -4.84 -3.69
CA THR A 178 -53.69 -3.89 -3.76
C THR A 178 -54.67 -4.29 -4.86
N GLN A 179 -55.74 -3.52 -5.09
CA GLN A 179 -56.62 -3.67 -6.25
C GLN A 179 -56.15 -2.89 -7.49
N ALA A 180 -54.90 -2.42 -7.55
CA ALA A 180 -54.39 -1.67 -8.71
C ALA A 180 -54.30 -2.55 -9.97
N GLU A 181 -54.65 -2.01 -11.12
CA GLU A 181 -54.49 -2.71 -12.41
C GLU A 181 -53.22 -2.27 -13.15
N ARG A 182 -52.79 -1.02 -12.92
CA ARG A 182 -51.55 -0.48 -13.47
C ARG A 182 -50.86 0.37 -12.43
N GLY A 183 -49.54 0.38 -12.48
CA GLY A 183 -48.71 1.24 -11.65
C GLY A 183 -47.59 1.88 -12.47
N ALA A 184 -47.18 3.07 -12.06
CA ALA A 184 -46.14 3.83 -12.71
C ALA A 184 -45.27 4.56 -11.68
N ILE A 185 -43.97 4.69 -11.99
CA ILE A 185 -43.05 5.55 -11.27
C ILE A 185 -42.67 6.72 -12.19
N PHE A 186 -42.87 7.92 -11.67
CA PHE A 186 -42.43 9.16 -12.28
C PHE A 186 -41.24 9.69 -11.50
N LEU A 187 -40.12 9.95 -12.17
CA LEU A 187 -38.97 10.61 -11.55
C LEU A 187 -38.88 12.07 -12.01
N LEU A 188 -38.40 12.92 -11.11
CA LEU A 188 -38.07 14.31 -11.42
C LEU A 188 -36.75 14.35 -12.19
N ASP A 189 -36.79 15.01 -13.35
CA ASP A 189 -35.62 15.37 -14.14
C ASP A 189 -35.05 16.73 -13.68
N GLY A 190 -33.87 17.11 -14.16
CA GLY A 190 -33.17 18.33 -13.74
C GLY A 190 -33.92 19.65 -14.01
N ASP A 191 -34.98 19.61 -14.82
CA ASP A 191 -35.88 20.73 -15.13
C ASP A 191 -37.17 20.74 -14.27
N ASN A 192 -37.24 19.91 -13.22
CA ASN A 192 -38.42 19.65 -12.39
C ASN A 192 -39.63 19.08 -13.15
N THR A 193 -39.43 18.50 -14.35
CA THR A 193 -40.49 17.78 -15.04
C THR A 193 -40.57 16.33 -14.57
N LEU A 194 -41.78 15.81 -14.43
CA LEU A 194 -42.01 14.41 -14.08
C LEU A 194 -42.04 13.57 -15.36
N ARG A 195 -41.11 12.63 -15.46
CA ARG A 195 -41.05 11.67 -16.58
C ARG A 195 -41.38 10.26 -16.08
N PRO A 196 -42.25 9.52 -16.79
CA PRO A 196 -42.49 8.13 -16.46
C PRO A 196 -41.22 7.32 -16.78
N THR A 197 -40.61 6.76 -15.74
CA THR A 197 -39.41 5.91 -15.88
C THR A 197 -39.81 4.44 -15.92
N MET A 198 -40.88 4.07 -15.22
CA MET A 198 -41.37 2.69 -15.18
C MET A 198 -42.89 2.63 -15.20
N VAL A 199 -43.45 1.68 -15.96
CA VAL A 199 -44.88 1.37 -16.02
C VAL A 199 -45.07 -0.14 -16.06
N CYS A 200 -45.90 -0.67 -15.15
CA CYS A 200 -46.25 -2.08 -15.08
C CYS A 200 -47.76 -2.28 -15.05
N GLU A 201 -48.22 -3.37 -15.66
CA GLU A 201 -49.61 -3.81 -15.71
C GLU A 201 -49.78 -5.11 -14.93
N ARG A 202 -50.94 -5.30 -14.28
CA ARG A 202 -51.24 -6.53 -13.55
C ARG A 202 -51.26 -7.70 -14.52
N GLY A 203 -50.38 -8.68 -14.31
CA GLY A 203 -50.27 -9.89 -15.14
C GLY A 203 -49.49 -9.72 -16.46
N GLY A 204 -48.86 -8.55 -16.69
CA GLY A 204 -47.99 -8.30 -17.85
C GLY A 204 -46.53 -8.08 -17.45
N THR A 205 -45.61 -8.23 -18.41
CA THR A 205 -44.20 -7.83 -18.25
C THR A 205 -44.06 -6.30 -18.32
N ALA A 206 -43.04 -5.75 -17.65
CA ALA A 206 -42.71 -4.32 -17.73
C ALA A 206 -42.62 -3.85 -19.19
N SER A 207 -43.18 -2.66 -19.45
CA SER A 207 -43.38 -2.01 -20.77
C SER A 207 -44.83 -2.02 -21.24
N SER A 208 -45.53 -0.93 -20.94
CA SER A 208 -46.72 -0.53 -21.69
C SER A 208 -46.35 0.65 -22.58
N THR A 209 -46.63 0.54 -23.88
CA THR A 209 -46.44 1.60 -24.90
C THR A 209 -47.42 2.77 -24.75
N VAL A 210 -48.35 2.70 -23.79
CA VAL A 210 -49.37 3.72 -23.54
C VAL A 210 -48.85 4.74 -22.52
N PRO A 211 -48.68 6.02 -22.90
CA PRO A 211 -48.18 7.05 -22.00
C PRO A 211 -49.13 7.26 -20.83
N VAL A 212 -48.63 7.07 -19.61
CA VAL A 212 -49.32 7.44 -18.37
C VAL A 212 -48.97 8.90 -18.08
N SER A 213 -49.98 9.74 -17.89
CA SER A 213 -49.79 11.15 -17.53
C SER A 213 -50.55 11.49 -16.26
N ILE A 214 -49.87 12.20 -15.35
CA ILE A 214 -50.44 12.73 -14.12
C ILE A 214 -50.77 14.22 -14.31
N SER A 215 -51.90 14.65 -13.76
CA SER A 215 -52.28 16.08 -13.77
C SER A 215 -51.25 16.92 -13.01
N SER A 216 -50.84 18.05 -13.58
CA SER A 216 -49.88 18.98 -12.97
C SER A 216 -50.34 19.50 -11.62
N THR A 217 -51.66 19.67 -11.42
CA THR A 217 -52.24 20.07 -10.14
C THR A 217 -52.05 18.99 -9.06
N VAL A 218 -52.25 17.73 -9.43
CA VAL A 218 -52.11 16.59 -8.51
C VAL A 218 -50.64 16.35 -8.18
N SER A 219 -49.77 16.35 -9.20
CA SER A 219 -48.34 16.15 -8.99
C SER A 219 -47.71 17.25 -8.14
N ASN A 220 -48.03 18.53 -8.40
CA ASN A 220 -47.50 19.65 -7.64
C ASN A 220 -47.91 19.58 -6.17
N ARG A 221 -49.14 19.13 -5.90
CA ARG A 221 -49.65 18.97 -4.53
C ARG A 221 -48.98 17.83 -3.78
N ILE A 222 -48.80 16.67 -4.43
CA ILE A 222 -48.10 15.52 -3.84
C ILE A 222 -46.66 15.90 -3.50
N LEU A 223 -45.98 16.60 -4.41
CA LEU A 223 -44.60 17.05 -4.22
C LEU A 223 -44.49 18.14 -3.14
N SER A 224 -45.39 19.13 -3.10
CA SER A 224 -45.32 20.21 -2.11
C SER A 224 -45.72 19.76 -0.71
N GLU A 225 -46.79 18.98 -0.59
CA GLU A 225 -47.31 18.53 0.71
C GLU A 225 -46.59 17.27 1.24
N ARG A 226 -45.86 16.55 0.38
CA ARG A 226 -45.23 15.25 0.68
C ARG A 226 -46.18 14.24 1.32
N LYS A 227 -47.43 14.23 0.83
CA LYS A 227 -48.50 13.35 1.31
C LYS A 227 -49.06 12.55 0.15
N GLY A 228 -49.36 11.29 0.41
CA GLY A 228 -50.09 10.46 -0.53
C GLY A 228 -51.54 10.93 -0.68
N ILE A 229 -52.11 10.71 -1.86
CA ILE A 229 -53.48 11.07 -2.19
C ILE A 229 -54.17 9.85 -2.78
N ILE A 230 -55.39 9.56 -2.31
CA ILE A 230 -56.32 8.62 -2.95
C ILE A 230 -57.58 9.34 -3.40
N THR A 231 -58.18 8.82 -4.48
CA THR A 231 -59.51 9.23 -4.94
C THR A 231 -60.38 8.01 -5.18
N ALA A 232 -61.64 8.10 -4.73
CA ALA A 232 -62.62 7.04 -4.90
C ALA A 232 -63.25 7.07 -6.31
N ASP A 233 -63.42 8.27 -6.88
CA ASP A 233 -63.83 8.45 -8.28
C ASP A 233 -63.03 9.59 -8.92
N ALA A 234 -62.09 9.25 -9.80
CA ALA A 234 -61.26 10.22 -10.49
C ALA A 234 -62.04 11.10 -11.48
N ALA A 235 -63.19 10.63 -11.98
CA ALA A 235 -64.03 11.39 -12.90
C ALA A 235 -64.87 12.47 -12.19
N GLU A 236 -65.27 12.21 -10.95
CA GLU A 236 -66.09 13.13 -10.13
C GLU A 236 -65.24 14.02 -9.22
N ASP A 237 -63.98 13.65 -8.96
CA ASP A 237 -63.08 14.43 -8.10
C ASP A 237 -62.52 15.66 -8.85
N PRO A 238 -62.84 16.90 -8.44
CA PRO A 238 -62.39 18.11 -9.14
C PRO A 238 -60.87 18.22 -9.28
N ARG A 239 -60.12 17.55 -8.40
CA ARG A 239 -58.64 17.50 -8.41
C ARG A 239 -58.11 16.68 -9.60
N PHE A 240 -58.91 15.76 -10.13
CA PHE A 240 -58.54 14.82 -11.19
C PHE A 240 -59.38 15.01 -12.48
N ALA A 241 -60.61 15.52 -12.37
CA ALA A 241 -61.61 15.63 -13.43
C ALA A 241 -61.17 16.48 -14.66
N HIS A 242 -60.21 17.38 -14.49
CA HIS A 242 -59.72 18.26 -15.58
C HIS A 242 -58.55 17.65 -16.38
N GLY A 243 -58.07 16.45 -16.02
CA GLY A 243 -57.03 15.75 -16.78
C GLY A 243 -57.60 15.06 -18.01
N GLN A 244 -57.14 15.44 -19.23
CA GLN A 244 -57.55 14.78 -20.48
C GLN A 244 -57.34 13.25 -20.43
N SER A 245 -56.34 12.77 -19.69
CA SER A 245 -56.04 11.35 -19.48
C SER A 245 -57.06 10.60 -18.62
N VAL A 246 -57.76 11.28 -17.69
CA VAL A 246 -58.75 10.66 -16.79
C VAL A 246 -60.02 10.32 -17.56
N VAL A 247 -60.48 11.24 -18.41
CA VAL A 247 -61.70 11.08 -19.24
C VAL A 247 -61.48 10.09 -20.38
N LEU A 248 -60.33 10.13 -21.06
CA LEU A 248 -60.02 9.23 -22.20
C LEU A 248 -59.81 7.77 -21.79
N ARG A 249 -59.38 7.50 -20.55
CA ARG A 249 -58.99 6.16 -20.09
C ARG A 249 -59.99 5.51 -19.12
N GLY A 250 -61.09 6.21 -18.81
CA GLY A 250 -62.14 5.70 -17.91
C GLY A 250 -61.64 5.37 -16.50
N LEU A 251 -60.70 6.16 -15.98
CA LEU A 251 -60.11 5.92 -14.66
C LEU A 251 -61.17 6.10 -13.57
N ARG A 252 -61.26 5.14 -12.64
CA ARG A 252 -62.25 5.16 -11.55
C ARG A 252 -61.56 5.46 -10.23
N SER A 253 -60.53 4.73 -9.84
CA SER A 253 -59.78 5.01 -8.61
C SER A 253 -58.30 5.25 -8.90
N ILE A 254 -57.68 6.19 -8.19
CA ILE A 254 -56.25 6.51 -8.30
C ILE A 254 -55.65 6.61 -6.89
N ALA A 255 -54.44 6.10 -6.72
CA ALA A 255 -53.63 6.29 -5.52
C ALA A 255 -52.22 6.75 -5.90
N CYS A 256 -51.73 7.81 -5.26
CA CYS A 256 -50.41 8.35 -5.52
C CYS A 256 -49.65 8.57 -4.20
N ALA A 257 -48.34 8.34 -4.20
CA ALA A 257 -47.46 8.66 -3.09
C ALA A 257 -46.16 9.33 -3.58
N PRO A 258 -45.58 10.26 -2.81
CA PRO A 258 -44.31 10.87 -3.17
C PRO A 258 -43.15 9.90 -2.96
N LEU A 259 -42.20 9.87 -3.91
CA LEU A 259 -40.89 9.25 -3.72
C LEU A 259 -39.98 10.29 -3.07
N VAL A 260 -39.60 10.08 -1.81
CA VAL A 260 -38.79 11.02 -1.03
C VAL A 260 -37.49 10.35 -0.64
N GLY A 261 -36.38 10.93 -1.06
CA GLY A 261 -35.04 10.60 -0.57
C GLY A 261 -34.63 11.52 0.58
N LYS A 262 -33.41 11.33 1.08
CA LYS A 262 -32.81 12.22 2.08
C LYS A 262 -32.61 13.64 1.52
N GLY A 263 -32.30 13.76 0.22
CA GLY A 263 -32.08 15.03 -0.47
C GLY A 263 -33.36 15.78 -0.90
N GLY A 264 -34.54 15.17 -0.76
CA GLY A 264 -35.81 15.79 -1.12
C GLY A 264 -36.69 14.92 -2.01
N ASN A 265 -37.59 15.56 -2.76
CA ASN A 265 -38.51 14.83 -3.63
C ASN A 265 -37.75 14.29 -4.85
N LEU A 266 -37.90 13.00 -5.09
CA LEU A 266 -37.32 12.31 -6.24
C LEU A 266 -38.35 12.04 -7.33
N GLY A 267 -39.64 11.98 -6.97
CA GLY A 267 -40.67 11.57 -7.91
C GLY A 267 -42.02 11.24 -7.27
N ILE A 268 -42.85 10.52 -8.02
CA ILE A 268 -44.19 10.07 -7.62
C ILE A 268 -44.37 8.61 -8.01
N LEU A 269 -44.86 7.80 -7.07
CA LEU A 269 -45.37 6.47 -7.31
C LEU A 269 -46.89 6.54 -7.49
N TYR A 270 -47.39 5.96 -8.57
CA TYR A 270 -48.76 6.11 -9.06
C TYR A 270 -49.39 4.74 -9.28
N LEU A 271 -50.62 4.56 -8.83
CA LEU A 271 -51.45 3.38 -9.05
C LEU A 271 -52.83 3.78 -9.57
N GLU A 272 -53.38 2.99 -10.49
CA GLU A 272 -54.70 3.22 -11.06
C GLU A 272 -55.56 1.95 -11.15
N ASN A 273 -56.87 2.16 -11.08
CA ASN A 273 -57.89 1.14 -11.35
C ASN A 273 -59.03 1.79 -12.16
N ASN A 274 -59.41 1.17 -13.27
CA ASN A 274 -60.46 1.66 -14.17
C ASN A 274 -61.79 0.89 -14.08
N ARG A 275 -61.88 -0.12 -13.19
CA ARG A 275 -63.05 -1.02 -13.06
C ARG A 275 -63.91 -0.71 -11.84
N SER A 276 -63.30 -0.28 -10.73
CA SER A 276 -63.97 -0.10 -9.44
C SER A 276 -63.83 1.33 -8.90
N ILE A 277 -64.94 1.88 -8.40
CA ILE A 277 -64.95 3.08 -7.55
C ILE A 277 -64.52 2.66 -6.15
N GLY A 278 -63.70 3.48 -5.49
CA GLY A 278 -63.22 3.22 -4.14
C GLY A 278 -62.34 1.97 -4.03
N ALA A 279 -61.58 1.66 -5.08
CA ALA A 279 -60.74 0.46 -5.15
C ALA A 279 -59.57 0.49 -4.13
N PHE A 280 -59.18 1.68 -3.67
CA PHE A 280 -58.08 1.89 -2.74
C PHE A 280 -58.60 2.34 -1.37
N THR A 281 -58.18 1.62 -0.34
CA THR A 281 -58.48 1.90 1.07
C THR A 281 -57.38 2.76 1.71
N HIS A 282 -57.59 3.20 2.96
CA HIS A 282 -56.54 3.90 3.72
C HIS A 282 -55.32 3.00 3.97
N ASP A 283 -55.54 1.71 4.18
CA ASP A 283 -54.48 0.72 4.37
C ASP A 283 -53.62 0.57 3.11
N ASP A 284 -54.23 0.62 1.92
CA ASP A 284 -53.51 0.61 0.65
C ASP A 284 -52.65 1.87 0.47
N LEU A 285 -53.12 3.02 0.95
CA LEU A 285 -52.36 4.27 0.92
C LEU A 285 -51.15 4.22 1.87
N GLU A 286 -51.31 3.68 3.07
CA GLU A 286 -50.21 3.48 4.03
C GLU A 286 -49.14 2.55 3.43
N LEU A 287 -49.56 1.42 2.84
CA LEU A 287 -48.65 0.51 2.14
C LEU A 287 -47.94 1.20 0.98
N LEU A 288 -48.69 1.94 0.15
CA LEU A 288 -48.14 2.69 -0.98
C LEU A 288 -47.08 3.71 -0.55
N CYS A 289 -47.34 4.48 0.52
CA CYS A 289 -46.40 5.47 1.04
C CYS A 289 -45.14 4.80 1.62
N ALA A 290 -45.29 3.65 2.26
CA ALA A 290 -44.16 2.92 2.81
C ALA A 290 -43.27 2.33 1.70
N VAL A 291 -43.87 1.75 0.65
CA VAL A 291 -43.16 1.29 -0.55
C VAL A 291 -42.49 2.48 -1.26
N ALA A 292 -43.19 3.59 -1.44
CA ALA A 292 -42.67 4.79 -2.08
C ALA A 292 -41.45 5.36 -1.33
N SER A 293 -41.47 5.34 0.00
CA SER A 293 -40.35 5.79 0.83
C SER A 293 -39.12 4.89 0.63
N GLN A 294 -39.32 3.57 0.60
CA GLN A 294 -38.23 2.62 0.38
C GLN A 294 -37.64 2.74 -1.03
N VAL A 295 -38.49 2.84 -2.05
CA VAL A 295 -38.06 3.05 -3.45
C VAL A 295 -37.28 4.35 -3.57
N GLY A 296 -37.75 5.44 -2.96
CA GLY A 296 -37.04 6.72 -2.94
C GLY A 296 -35.61 6.60 -2.40
N LEU A 297 -35.42 5.90 -1.29
CA LEU A 297 -34.09 5.63 -0.74
C LEU A 297 -33.22 4.78 -1.67
N SER A 298 -33.78 3.72 -2.27
CA SER A 298 -33.04 2.87 -3.21
C SER A 298 -32.62 3.62 -4.48
N VAL A 299 -33.48 4.47 -5.03
CA VAL A 299 -33.17 5.34 -6.20
C VAL A 299 -32.01 6.28 -5.88
N GLU A 300 -32.04 6.93 -4.72
CA GLU A 300 -30.99 7.85 -4.28
C GLU A 300 -29.66 7.14 -4.04
N ASN A 301 -29.69 5.98 -3.40
CA ASN A 301 -28.51 5.15 -3.18
C ASN A 301 -27.86 4.70 -4.49
N ALA A 302 -28.66 4.29 -5.48
CA ALA A 302 -28.16 3.89 -6.79
C ALA A 302 -27.44 5.06 -7.49
N LYS A 303 -28.03 6.26 -7.48
CA LYS A 303 -27.40 7.47 -8.04
C LYS A 303 -26.07 7.80 -7.36
N PHE A 304 -26.01 7.78 -6.02
CA PHE A 304 -24.76 8.04 -5.30
C PHE A 304 -23.68 6.99 -5.55
N PHE A 305 -24.08 5.72 -5.66
CA PHE A 305 -23.13 4.65 -5.97
C PHE A 305 -22.48 4.85 -7.34
N GLU A 306 -23.26 5.23 -8.35
CA GLU A 306 -22.77 5.50 -9.69
C GLU A 306 -21.82 6.71 -9.73
N GLU A 307 -22.15 7.80 -9.01
CA GLU A 307 -21.26 8.95 -8.85
C GLU A 307 -19.95 8.60 -8.14
N LEU A 308 -20.02 7.81 -7.07
CA LEU A 308 -18.86 7.36 -6.32
C LEU A 308 -17.95 6.48 -7.18
N LYS A 309 -18.54 5.59 -7.99
CA LYS A 309 -17.79 4.75 -8.93
C LYS A 309 -17.04 5.60 -9.94
N ARG A 310 -17.71 6.58 -10.57
CA ARG A 310 -17.07 7.51 -11.51
C ARG A 310 -15.91 8.27 -10.85
N TYR A 311 -16.12 8.76 -9.63
CA TYR A 311 -15.09 9.49 -8.90
C TYR A 311 -13.87 8.63 -8.55
N ASN A 312 -14.09 7.36 -8.18
CA ASN A 312 -13.00 6.41 -7.94
C ASN A 312 -12.20 6.14 -9.20
N GLU A 313 -12.85 5.90 -10.34
CA GLU A 313 -12.19 5.68 -11.63
C GLU A 313 -11.32 6.91 -12.01
N GLU A 314 -11.84 8.13 -11.84
CA GLU A 314 -11.07 9.36 -12.06
C GLU A 314 -9.88 9.53 -11.11
N LEU A 315 -10.03 9.14 -9.85
CA LEU A 315 -8.95 9.20 -8.86
C LEU A 315 -7.85 8.18 -9.17
N GLU A 316 -8.22 6.95 -9.51
CA GLU A 316 -7.26 5.90 -9.90
C GLU A 316 -6.43 6.35 -11.10
N GLN A 317 -7.07 6.93 -12.12
CA GLN A 317 -6.35 7.49 -13.26
C GLN A 317 -5.35 8.57 -12.85
N LYS A 318 -5.74 9.52 -11.97
CA LYS A 318 -4.85 10.57 -11.47
C LYS A 318 -3.69 10.01 -10.65
N VAL A 319 -3.90 8.95 -9.88
CA VAL A 319 -2.85 8.28 -9.10
C VAL A 319 -1.85 7.63 -10.05
N GLU A 320 -2.30 6.94 -11.08
CA GLU A 320 -1.43 6.30 -12.07
C GLU A 320 -0.59 7.36 -12.82
N GLU A 321 -1.22 8.44 -13.29
CA GLU A 321 -0.54 9.55 -13.96
C GLU A 321 0.55 10.20 -13.08
N ARG A 322 0.24 10.46 -11.80
CA ARG A 322 1.21 11.02 -10.85
C ARG A 322 2.35 10.05 -10.55
N THR A 323 2.05 8.77 -10.41
CA THR A 323 3.06 7.73 -10.16
C THR A 323 4.01 7.60 -11.34
N ALA A 324 3.48 7.60 -12.56
CA ALA A 324 4.29 7.58 -13.78
C ALA A 324 5.14 8.85 -13.94
N ALA A 325 4.63 10.02 -13.55
CA ALA A 325 5.39 11.27 -13.56
C ALA A 325 6.53 11.28 -12.54
N LEU A 326 6.27 10.80 -11.31
CA LEU A 326 7.28 10.68 -10.25
C LEU A 326 8.43 9.76 -10.68
N ARG A 327 8.13 8.57 -11.21
CA ARG A 327 9.16 7.64 -11.71
C ARG A 327 10.05 8.28 -12.77
N ARG A 328 9.49 9.08 -13.70
CA ARG A 328 10.27 9.81 -14.71
C ARG A 328 11.21 10.84 -14.10
N VAL A 329 10.78 11.55 -13.05
CA VAL A 329 11.62 12.53 -12.35
C VAL A 329 12.73 11.82 -11.57
N GLU A 330 12.43 10.73 -10.86
CA GLU A 330 13.42 9.93 -10.14
C GLU A 330 14.51 9.38 -11.07
N LEU A 331 14.14 8.83 -12.23
CA LEU A 331 15.10 8.35 -13.23
C LEU A 331 16.03 9.48 -13.72
N LYS A 332 15.49 10.67 -13.97
CA LYS A 332 16.29 11.84 -14.37
C LYS A 332 17.25 12.28 -13.27
N LEU A 333 16.79 12.32 -12.02
CA LEU A 333 17.63 12.67 -10.87
C LEU A 333 18.75 11.65 -10.69
N TRP A 334 18.44 10.36 -10.80
CA TRP A 334 19.44 9.30 -10.71
C TRP A 334 20.50 9.42 -11.81
N GLN A 335 20.10 9.68 -13.06
CA GLN A 335 21.03 9.94 -14.16
C GLN A 335 21.89 11.19 -13.92
N ALA A 336 21.30 12.27 -13.40
CA ALA A 336 22.02 13.50 -13.08
C ALA A 336 23.04 13.28 -11.94
N GLU A 337 22.69 12.51 -10.92
CA GLU A 337 23.60 12.17 -9.83
C GLU A 337 24.75 11.27 -10.31
N LYS A 338 24.45 10.25 -11.13
CA LYS A 338 25.46 9.36 -11.74
C LYS A 338 26.45 10.14 -12.61
N THR A 339 25.95 11.05 -13.45
CA THR A 339 26.80 11.90 -14.31
C THR A 339 27.62 12.91 -13.50
N ALA A 340 27.08 13.48 -12.42
CA ALA A 340 27.81 14.36 -11.53
C ALA A 340 28.90 13.63 -10.73
N SER A 341 28.65 12.39 -10.30
CA SER A 341 29.65 11.51 -9.69
C SER A 341 30.77 11.18 -10.68
N LEU A 342 30.41 10.70 -11.88
CA LEU A 342 31.35 10.45 -12.98
C LEU A 342 32.21 11.68 -13.29
N SER A 343 31.62 12.88 -13.32
CA SER A 343 32.35 14.11 -13.61
C SER A 343 33.43 14.43 -12.54
N ARG A 344 33.12 14.25 -11.26
CA ARG A 344 34.09 14.41 -10.16
C ARG A 344 35.24 13.40 -10.26
N LEU A 345 34.91 12.18 -10.66
CA LEU A 345 35.87 11.09 -10.83
C LEU A 345 36.81 11.33 -12.02
N VAL A 346 36.26 11.78 -13.16
CA VAL A 346 37.05 12.12 -14.35
C VAL A 346 38.06 13.21 -14.03
N ALA A 347 37.69 14.23 -13.23
CA ALA A 347 38.61 15.28 -12.82
C ALA A 347 39.78 14.75 -11.93
N GLY A 348 39.48 13.87 -10.97
CA GLY A 348 40.50 13.23 -10.14
C GLY A 348 41.43 12.30 -10.93
N VAL A 349 40.84 11.50 -11.82
CA VAL A 349 41.58 10.60 -12.72
C VAL A 349 42.45 11.38 -13.71
N ALA A 350 41.95 12.48 -14.26
CA ALA A 350 42.76 13.35 -15.11
C ALA A 350 43.98 13.89 -14.36
N HIS A 351 43.81 14.32 -13.11
CA HIS A 351 44.93 14.77 -12.27
C HIS A 351 45.92 13.63 -11.98
N GLU A 352 45.42 12.42 -11.69
CA GLU A 352 46.27 11.24 -11.44
C GLU A 352 46.97 10.69 -12.69
N ILE A 353 46.42 10.87 -13.89
CA ILE A 353 47.08 10.53 -15.16
C ILE A 353 48.13 11.58 -15.51
N ASN A 354 47.79 12.87 -15.35
CA ASN A 354 48.68 13.96 -15.71
C ASN A 354 49.98 13.95 -14.89
N ASN A 355 49.93 13.54 -13.62
CA ASN A 355 51.10 13.44 -12.74
C ASN A 355 52.23 12.51 -13.27
N PRO A 356 52.00 11.20 -13.47
CA PRO A 356 53.01 10.29 -14.04
C PRO A 356 53.33 10.63 -15.49
N LEU A 357 52.38 11.19 -16.26
CA LEU A 357 52.62 11.59 -17.66
C LEU A 357 53.58 12.79 -17.74
N GLY A 358 53.48 13.74 -16.82
CA GLY A 358 54.46 14.82 -16.65
C GLY A 358 55.85 14.29 -16.28
N ALA A 359 55.92 13.32 -15.37
CA ALA A 359 57.19 12.67 -15.01
C ALA A 359 57.82 11.92 -16.20
N LEU A 360 57.01 11.18 -16.98
CA LEU A 360 57.44 10.52 -18.21
C LEU A 360 57.99 11.50 -19.23
N LYS A 361 57.31 12.64 -19.43
CA LYS A 361 57.75 13.68 -20.35
C LYS A 361 59.11 14.25 -19.95
N ALA A 362 59.28 14.62 -18.67
CA ALA A 362 60.55 15.13 -18.16
C ALA A 362 61.68 14.10 -18.30
N ASN A 363 61.37 12.83 -18.00
CA ASN A 363 62.32 11.73 -18.13
C ASN A 363 62.75 11.49 -19.59
N LEU A 364 61.82 11.54 -20.53
CA LEU A 364 62.11 11.46 -21.97
C LEU A 364 62.95 12.65 -22.47
N GLU A 365 62.67 13.86 -21.99
CA GLU A 365 63.47 15.05 -22.31
C GLU A 365 64.94 14.89 -21.84
N VAL A 366 65.15 14.36 -20.63
CA VAL A 366 66.50 14.08 -20.11
C VAL A 366 67.20 12.98 -20.93
N LEU A 367 66.49 11.89 -21.27
CA LEU A 367 67.04 10.83 -22.12
C LEU A 367 67.43 11.34 -23.51
N MET A 368 66.63 12.22 -24.11
CA MET A 368 66.94 12.84 -25.40
C MET A 368 68.19 13.71 -25.33
N VAL A 369 68.37 14.50 -24.26
CA VAL A 369 69.58 15.31 -24.04
C VAL A 369 70.81 14.42 -23.84
N MET A 370 70.68 13.30 -23.11
CA MET A 370 71.76 12.33 -22.94
C MET A 370 72.14 11.65 -24.27
N ALA A 371 71.15 11.20 -25.05
CA ALA A 371 71.36 10.60 -26.35
C ALA A 371 72.03 11.56 -27.34
N ALA A 372 71.63 12.84 -27.35
CA ALA A 372 72.26 13.86 -28.18
C ALA A 372 73.74 14.09 -27.81
N ARG A 373 74.08 14.10 -26.51
CA ARG A 373 75.47 14.23 -26.03
C ARG A 373 76.35 13.03 -26.38
N LEU A 374 75.77 11.82 -26.39
CA LEU A 374 76.46 10.60 -26.84
C LEU A 374 76.70 10.60 -28.36
N ALA A 375 75.80 11.21 -29.14
CA ALA A 375 75.91 11.29 -30.59
C ALA A 375 77.00 12.28 -31.08
N THR A 376 77.35 13.31 -30.29
CA THR A 376 78.31 14.38 -30.66
C THR A 376 79.74 14.17 -30.11
N GLY A 377 80.12 12.94 -29.80
CA GLY A 377 81.16 12.62 -28.80
C GLY A 377 82.57 13.18 -28.95
N GLU A 378 83.18 13.49 -27.79
CA GLU A 378 84.62 13.41 -27.49
C GLU A 378 84.83 12.87 -26.05
N ASN A 379 85.66 11.81 -25.91
CA ASN A 379 86.10 11.08 -24.70
C ASN A 379 85.11 10.13 -23.98
N ARG A 380 85.47 8.83 -23.93
CA ARG A 380 84.58 7.76 -24.42
C ARG A 380 84.52 6.45 -23.60
N THR A 381 84.65 6.47 -22.27
CA THR A 381 84.44 5.22 -21.49
C THR A 381 83.78 5.44 -20.12
N GLU A 382 84.36 6.29 -19.27
CA GLU A 382 83.84 6.46 -17.89
C GLU A 382 82.56 7.34 -17.84
N LYS A 383 82.46 8.33 -18.73
CA LYS A 383 81.23 9.13 -18.91
C LYS A 383 80.11 8.32 -19.57
N GLU A 384 80.43 7.41 -20.48
CA GLU A 384 79.43 6.57 -21.17
C GLU A 384 78.78 5.57 -20.20
N ALA A 385 79.55 4.96 -19.30
CA ALA A 385 79.02 4.09 -18.27
C ALA A 385 78.06 4.83 -17.32
N ASN A 386 78.44 6.02 -16.85
CA ASN A 386 77.58 6.87 -15.99
C ASN A 386 76.32 7.35 -16.71
N LEU A 387 76.43 7.69 -18.00
CA LEU A 387 75.28 8.07 -18.84
C LEU A 387 74.34 6.90 -19.06
N LEU A 388 74.87 5.69 -19.26
CA LEU A 388 74.08 4.47 -19.44
C LEU A 388 73.36 4.09 -18.14
N GLU A 389 74.02 4.21 -16.99
CA GLU A 389 73.42 3.95 -15.68
C GLU A 389 72.32 4.96 -15.36
N GLN A 390 72.53 6.25 -15.67
CA GLN A 390 71.47 7.27 -15.60
C GLN A 390 70.31 6.97 -16.56
N ALA A 391 70.59 6.57 -17.80
CA ALA A 391 69.56 6.23 -18.77
C ALA A 391 68.72 5.04 -18.28
N VAL A 392 69.35 3.97 -17.78
CA VAL A 392 68.65 2.81 -17.21
C VAL A 392 67.75 3.23 -16.05
N ARG A 393 68.24 4.08 -15.13
CA ARG A 393 67.44 4.59 -14.01
C ARG A 393 66.23 5.39 -14.48
N ILE A 394 66.41 6.31 -15.43
CA ILE A 394 65.30 7.11 -15.99
C ILE A 394 64.29 6.22 -16.72
N THR A 395 64.76 5.16 -17.40
CA THR A 395 63.89 4.19 -18.09
C THR A 395 63.06 3.38 -17.10
N GLN A 396 63.65 2.96 -15.96
CA GLN A 396 62.94 2.30 -14.88
C GLN A 396 61.87 3.21 -14.23
N GLU A 397 62.20 4.48 -13.97
CA GLU A 397 61.26 5.47 -13.47
C GLU A 397 60.10 5.72 -14.44
N SER A 398 60.39 5.74 -15.74
CA SER A 398 59.40 5.89 -16.82
C SER A 398 58.50 4.66 -16.92
N ALA A 399 59.05 3.46 -16.78
CA ALA A 399 58.28 2.22 -16.73
C ALA A 399 57.32 2.18 -15.52
N ALA A 400 57.79 2.65 -14.35
CA ALA A 400 56.94 2.78 -13.16
C ALA A 400 55.84 3.84 -13.33
N ALA A 401 56.09 4.93 -14.08
CA ALA A 401 55.06 5.90 -14.44
C ALA A 401 54.02 5.32 -15.42
N CYS A 402 54.45 4.57 -16.44
CA CYS A 402 53.54 3.83 -17.34
C CYS A 402 52.66 2.83 -16.58
N ALA A 403 53.24 2.06 -15.66
CA ALA A 403 52.50 1.10 -14.84
C ALA A 403 51.40 1.79 -14.01
N ARG A 404 51.68 2.99 -13.48
CA ARG A 404 50.68 3.81 -12.77
C ARG A 404 49.54 4.25 -13.69
N ILE A 405 49.84 4.78 -14.89
CA ILE A 405 48.80 5.18 -15.86
C ILE A 405 47.92 3.98 -16.24
N ILE A 406 48.52 2.83 -16.51
CA ILE A 406 47.78 1.60 -16.83
C ILE A 406 46.85 1.19 -15.67
N SER A 407 47.32 1.30 -14.43
CA SER A 407 46.50 1.04 -13.24
C SER A 407 45.30 1.99 -13.17
N VAL A 408 45.52 3.30 -13.35
CA VAL A 408 44.47 4.32 -13.32
C VAL A 408 43.40 4.07 -14.39
N VAL A 409 43.82 3.79 -15.62
CA VAL A 409 42.90 3.49 -16.74
C VAL A 409 42.14 2.18 -16.48
N ARG A 410 42.77 1.17 -15.88
CA ARG A 410 42.10 -0.09 -15.52
C ARG A 410 41.03 0.13 -14.44
N SER A 411 41.33 0.91 -13.40
CA SER A 411 40.36 1.28 -12.36
C SER A 411 39.20 2.11 -12.92
N LEU A 412 39.48 3.09 -13.79
CA LEU A 412 38.45 3.87 -14.46
C LEU A 412 37.57 2.99 -15.36
N ARG A 413 38.15 2.04 -16.09
CA ARG A 413 37.40 1.10 -16.94
C ARG A 413 36.50 0.18 -16.11
N SER A 414 36.94 -0.23 -14.92
CA SER A 414 36.11 -1.00 -14.00
C SER A 414 34.94 -0.18 -13.47
N PHE A 415 35.20 1.08 -13.08
CA PHE A 415 34.16 2.03 -12.68
C PHE A 415 33.18 2.39 -13.82
N ALA A 416 33.62 2.47 -15.06
CA ALA A 416 32.75 2.71 -16.21
C ALA A 416 31.92 1.48 -16.63
N ARG A 417 32.28 0.28 -16.16
CA ARG A 417 31.61 -1.00 -16.45
C ARG A 417 30.62 -1.44 -15.37
N LEU A 418 30.19 -0.53 -14.51
CA LEU A 418 29.20 -0.79 -13.44
C LEU A 418 27.89 -1.42 -13.94
N ASP A 419 27.52 -1.22 -15.22
CA ASP A 419 26.23 -1.66 -15.77
C ASP A 419 26.23 -3.08 -16.39
N GLU A 420 27.39 -3.74 -16.58
CA GLU A 420 27.47 -5.07 -17.26
C GLU A 420 27.47 -6.27 -16.29
N SER A 421 27.57 -6.04 -14.98
CA SER A 421 27.59 -7.13 -14.00
C SER A 421 26.17 -7.54 -13.60
N ALA A 422 25.83 -8.82 -13.74
CA ALA A 422 24.52 -9.33 -13.36
C ALA A 422 24.32 -9.23 -11.83
N PHE A 423 23.25 -8.54 -11.42
CA PHE A 423 22.80 -8.50 -10.04
C PHE A 423 22.24 -9.88 -9.65
N LYS A 424 22.79 -10.50 -8.61
CA LYS A 424 22.38 -11.85 -8.19
C LYS A 424 22.64 -12.10 -6.71
N MET A 425 22.01 -13.13 -6.17
CA MET A 425 22.38 -13.68 -4.87
C MET A 425 23.75 -14.34 -4.97
N ALA A 426 24.73 -13.89 -4.18
CA ALA A 426 26.07 -14.47 -4.18
C ALA A 426 26.65 -14.62 -2.77
N SER A 427 27.54 -15.60 -2.62
CA SER A 427 28.24 -15.90 -1.39
C SER A 427 29.43 -14.94 -1.19
N VAL A 428 29.36 -14.12 -0.14
CA VAL A 428 30.45 -13.24 0.26
C VAL A 428 31.71 -14.05 0.62
N ASN A 429 31.54 -15.19 1.29
CA ASN A 429 32.65 -16.07 1.68
C ASN A 429 33.38 -16.63 0.46
N GLU A 430 32.65 -17.03 -0.59
CA GLU A 430 33.24 -17.51 -1.85
C GLU A 430 34.00 -16.39 -2.57
N SER A 431 33.42 -15.19 -2.62
CA SER A 431 34.04 -13.98 -3.17
C SER A 431 35.36 -13.62 -2.47
N LEU A 432 35.39 -13.64 -1.13
CA LEU A 432 36.61 -13.38 -0.35
C LEU A 432 37.68 -14.45 -0.58
N SER A 433 37.27 -15.72 -0.58
CA SER A 433 38.18 -16.86 -0.79
C SER A 433 38.83 -16.81 -2.17
N THR A 434 38.02 -16.57 -3.21
CA THR A 434 38.48 -16.44 -4.60
C THR A 434 39.45 -15.27 -4.73
N THR A 435 39.10 -14.12 -4.17
CA THR A 435 39.94 -12.92 -4.25
C THR A 435 41.26 -13.10 -3.49
N ALA A 436 41.26 -13.72 -2.31
CA ALA A 436 42.48 -14.02 -1.56
C ALA A 436 43.42 -14.96 -2.34
N GLN A 437 42.87 -15.93 -3.08
CA GLN A 437 43.62 -16.82 -3.96
C GLN A 437 44.16 -16.14 -5.23
N LEU A 438 43.74 -14.91 -5.54
CA LEU A 438 44.21 -14.14 -6.69
C LEU A 438 45.33 -13.14 -6.35
N LEU A 439 45.69 -13.01 -5.07
CA LEU A 439 46.80 -12.16 -4.62
C LEU A 439 48.12 -12.56 -5.30
N ASP A 440 48.98 -11.58 -5.59
CA ASP A 440 50.24 -11.82 -6.31
C ASP A 440 51.09 -12.94 -5.62
N PRO A 441 51.67 -13.89 -6.38
CA PRO A 441 52.47 -14.98 -5.80
C PRO A 441 53.64 -14.50 -4.92
N THR A 442 54.25 -13.36 -5.24
CA THR A 442 55.33 -12.76 -4.45
C THR A 442 54.82 -12.21 -3.12
N ALA A 443 53.59 -11.68 -3.09
CA ALA A 443 52.93 -11.24 -1.86
C ALA A 443 52.61 -12.43 -0.96
N ARG A 444 52.12 -13.56 -1.52
CA ARG A 444 51.80 -14.78 -0.76
C ARG A 444 53.00 -15.48 -0.11
N GLN A 445 54.21 -15.30 -0.64
CA GLN A 445 55.43 -15.80 0.02
C GLN A 445 55.79 -15.03 1.29
N ARG A 446 55.30 -13.79 1.40
CA ARG A 446 55.65 -12.83 2.44
C ARG A 446 54.52 -12.62 3.44
N VAL A 447 53.28 -12.67 2.99
CA VAL A 447 52.08 -12.38 3.77
C VAL A 447 51.23 -13.65 3.88
N GLU A 448 51.00 -14.09 5.12
CA GLU A 448 50.12 -15.20 5.43
C GLU A 448 48.67 -14.70 5.56
N VAL A 449 47.75 -15.26 4.76
CA VAL A 449 46.33 -14.91 4.81
C VAL A 449 45.59 -15.96 5.65
N VAL A 450 45.03 -15.51 6.78
CA VAL A 450 44.28 -16.34 7.72
C VAL A 450 42.79 -16.00 7.59
N MET A 451 41.97 -17.00 7.25
CA MET A 451 40.54 -16.79 7.04
C MET A 451 39.73 -17.51 8.14
N SER A 452 38.87 -16.77 8.83
CA SER A 452 37.90 -17.28 9.79
C SER A 452 36.50 -16.87 9.32
N LEU A 453 35.99 -17.61 8.34
CA LEU A 453 34.72 -17.31 7.68
C LEU A 453 33.57 -17.95 8.46
N GLY A 454 32.74 -17.13 9.10
CA GLY A 454 31.51 -17.59 9.75
C GLY A 454 30.41 -17.94 8.75
N GLU A 455 29.33 -18.55 9.23
CA GLU A 455 28.15 -18.81 8.42
C GLU A 455 27.39 -17.51 8.15
N VAL A 456 27.42 -17.05 6.89
CA VAL A 456 26.71 -15.86 6.42
C VAL A 456 25.84 -16.22 5.22
N PRO A 457 24.60 -15.69 5.14
CA PRO A 457 23.73 -15.99 4.02
C PRO A 457 24.26 -15.33 2.73
N PRO A 458 23.91 -15.87 1.54
CA PRO A 458 24.11 -15.16 0.29
C PRO A 458 23.39 -13.81 0.33
N ILE A 459 24.00 -12.79 -0.23
CA ILE A 459 23.43 -11.44 -0.30
C ILE A 459 23.10 -11.06 -1.75
N PRO A 460 22.07 -10.22 -1.99
CA PRO A 460 21.82 -9.65 -3.30
C PRO A 460 22.90 -8.62 -3.63
N CYS A 461 23.74 -8.90 -4.63
CA CYS A 461 24.87 -8.03 -4.98
C CYS A 461 25.32 -8.17 -6.43
N PHE A 462 26.32 -7.36 -6.79
CA PHE A 462 27.10 -7.44 -8.02
C PHE A 462 28.46 -8.11 -7.70
N PRO A 463 28.63 -9.44 -7.91
CA PRO A 463 29.78 -10.16 -7.35
C PRO A 463 31.12 -9.73 -7.94
N ALA A 464 31.14 -9.35 -9.22
CA ALA A 464 32.35 -8.82 -9.85
C ALA A 464 32.82 -7.51 -9.19
N MET A 465 31.88 -6.63 -8.82
CA MET A 465 32.19 -5.38 -8.13
C MET A 465 32.69 -5.63 -6.71
N LEU A 466 32.03 -6.52 -5.95
CA LEU A 466 32.48 -6.88 -4.60
C LEU A 466 33.88 -7.50 -4.63
N ASN A 467 34.16 -8.39 -5.58
CA ASN A 467 35.50 -8.97 -5.74
C ASN A 467 36.56 -7.90 -6.01
N GLU A 468 36.23 -6.87 -6.80
CA GLU A 468 37.13 -5.74 -7.03
C GLU A 468 37.38 -4.93 -5.74
N ALA A 469 36.33 -4.64 -4.97
CA ALA A 469 36.46 -3.95 -3.69
C ALA A 469 37.35 -4.74 -2.71
N PHE A 470 37.13 -6.06 -2.61
CA PHE A 470 37.96 -6.95 -1.80
C PHE A 470 39.40 -6.98 -2.30
N MET A 471 39.63 -7.05 -3.62
CA MET A 471 40.96 -7.08 -4.20
C MET A 471 41.73 -5.80 -3.86
N ASN A 472 41.07 -4.65 -3.94
CA ASN A 472 41.68 -3.37 -3.59
C ASN A 472 42.06 -3.30 -2.11
N LEU A 473 41.20 -3.78 -1.20
CA LEU A 473 41.50 -3.81 0.23
C LEU A 473 42.64 -4.78 0.57
N LEU A 474 42.65 -5.98 -0.01
CA LEU A 474 43.69 -6.98 0.23
C LEU A 474 45.03 -6.56 -0.37
N THR A 475 45.03 -5.89 -1.52
CA THR A 475 46.25 -5.36 -2.13
C THR A 475 46.82 -4.21 -1.28
N ASN A 476 45.95 -3.33 -0.76
CA ASN A 476 46.36 -2.27 0.16
C ASN A 476 46.97 -2.83 1.45
N ALA A 477 46.35 -3.86 2.04
CA ALA A 477 46.89 -4.58 3.20
C ALA A 477 48.28 -5.19 2.91
N CYS A 478 48.45 -5.86 1.76
CA CYS A 478 49.74 -6.41 1.35
C CYS A 478 50.83 -5.34 1.20
N GLN A 479 50.47 -4.15 0.68
CA GLN A 479 51.39 -3.03 0.51
C GLN A 479 51.79 -2.39 1.85
N GLY A 480 50.88 -2.35 2.82
CA GLY A 480 51.14 -1.80 4.16
C GLY A 480 52.07 -2.66 5.02
N ILE A 481 52.16 -3.97 4.75
CA ILE A 481 53.07 -4.87 5.47
C ILE A 481 54.51 -4.67 4.95
N GLN A 482 55.48 -4.43 5.84
CA GLN A 482 56.91 -4.43 5.52
C GLN A 482 57.55 -5.77 5.96
N GLY A 483 58.16 -6.52 5.04
CA GLY A 483 58.68 -7.86 5.37
C GLY A 483 57.55 -8.86 5.63
N LYS A 484 57.72 -9.84 6.53
CA LYS A 484 56.71 -10.87 6.79
C LYS A 484 55.55 -10.32 7.64
N GLY A 485 54.31 -10.69 7.32
CA GLY A 485 53.15 -10.28 8.09
C GLY A 485 51.92 -11.13 7.82
N ARG A 486 50.78 -10.73 8.38
CA ARG A 486 49.52 -11.47 8.31
C ARG A 486 48.35 -10.58 7.90
N ILE A 487 47.42 -11.17 7.16
CA ILE A 487 46.09 -10.61 6.89
C ILE A 487 45.05 -11.57 7.46
N PHE A 488 44.17 -11.07 8.31
CA PHE A 488 43.05 -11.80 8.89
C PHE A 488 41.77 -11.36 8.19
N ILE A 489 41.02 -12.33 7.67
CA ILE A 489 39.72 -12.11 7.05
C ILE A 489 38.67 -12.84 7.87
N GLU A 490 37.73 -12.10 8.43
CA GLU A 490 36.64 -12.65 9.23
C GLU A 490 35.30 -12.25 8.63
N THR A 491 34.36 -13.18 8.61
CA THR A 491 32.96 -12.89 8.27
C THR A 491 32.05 -13.35 9.37
N ARG A 492 31.02 -12.55 9.65
CA ARG A 492 29.96 -12.91 10.60
C ARG A 492 28.66 -12.25 10.18
N ARG A 493 27.56 -12.82 10.66
CA ARG A 493 26.24 -12.22 10.54
C ARG A 493 25.96 -11.40 11.80
N GLU A 494 25.56 -10.14 11.63
CA GLU A 494 24.99 -9.30 12.70
C GLU A 494 23.60 -8.85 12.23
N ASP A 495 22.55 -9.33 12.87
CA ASP A 495 21.15 -9.01 12.54
C ASP A 495 20.79 -9.22 11.05
N GLN A 496 20.57 -8.10 10.36
CA GLN A 496 20.20 -7.97 8.94
C GLN A 496 21.42 -7.64 8.04
N GLU A 497 22.64 -7.74 8.57
CA GLU A 497 23.88 -7.41 7.87
C GLU A 497 24.90 -8.56 7.89
N VAL A 498 25.65 -8.69 6.81
CA VAL A 498 26.91 -9.43 6.74
C VAL A 498 28.04 -8.47 7.06
N VAL A 499 28.80 -8.79 8.11
CA VAL A 499 29.96 -8.02 8.54
C VAL A 499 31.23 -8.75 8.13
N ILE A 500 32.09 -8.04 7.42
CA ILE A 500 33.39 -8.51 6.94
C ILE A 500 34.46 -7.67 7.62
N SER A 501 35.41 -8.31 8.28
CA SER A 501 36.58 -7.66 8.87
C SER A 501 37.83 -8.10 8.12
N ILE A 502 38.60 -7.15 7.61
CA ILE A 502 39.91 -7.38 6.98
C ILE A 502 40.94 -6.64 7.83
N ARG A 503 41.72 -7.39 8.61
CA ARG A 503 42.76 -6.86 9.48
C ARG A 503 44.14 -7.21 8.95
N ASP A 504 45.03 -6.24 8.87
CA ASP A 504 46.45 -6.46 8.53
C ASP A 504 47.38 -6.14 9.70
N THR A 505 48.60 -6.68 9.63
CA THR A 505 49.69 -6.38 10.57
C THR A 505 50.70 -5.39 9.97
N GLY A 506 50.25 -4.52 9.06
CA GLY A 506 51.08 -3.54 8.38
C GLY A 506 51.33 -2.27 9.20
N CYS A 507 51.85 -1.23 8.55
CA CYS A 507 51.94 0.08 9.17
C CYS A 507 50.55 0.67 9.43
N ALA A 508 50.30 1.14 10.65
CA ALA A 508 49.06 1.80 10.99
C ALA A 508 48.88 3.11 10.19
N ILE A 509 47.66 3.35 9.73
CA ILE A 509 47.27 4.62 9.11
C ILE A 509 47.00 5.64 10.24
N PRO A 510 47.63 6.82 10.23
CA PRO A 510 47.38 7.87 11.23
C PRO A 510 45.89 8.26 11.29
N PRO A 511 45.31 8.50 12.49
CA PRO A 511 43.89 8.85 12.65
C PRO A 511 43.45 10.07 11.82
N GLU A 512 44.34 11.04 11.67
CA GLU A 512 44.17 12.25 10.84
C GLU A 512 43.96 11.97 9.33
N HIS A 513 44.24 10.75 8.88
CA HIS A 513 44.05 10.33 7.49
C HIS A 513 42.83 9.41 7.30
N HIS A 514 42.23 8.87 8.38
CA HIS A 514 41.15 7.88 8.30
C HIS A 514 39.94 8.32 7.46
N ALA A 515 39.57 9.61 7.52
CA ALA A 515 38.48 10.14 6.71
C ALA A 515 38.89 10.39 5.24
N LYS A 516 40.18 10.69 5.01
CA LYS A 516 40.71 11.15 3.72
C LYS A 516 41.20 10.03 2.82
N ILE A 517 41.52 8.86 3.36
CA ILE A 517 41.99 7.71 2.57
C ILE A 517 40.98 7.18 1.55
N PHE A 518 39.69 7.50 1.73
CA PHE A 518 38.61 7.15 0.80
C PHE A 518 38.39 8.23 -0.28
N GLU A 519 39.07 9.38 -0.17
CA GLU A 519 39.05 10.43 -1.19
C GLU A 519 39.92 10.03 -2.39
N PHE A 520 39.46 10.41 -3.58
CA PHE A 520 40.20 10.17 -4.83
C PHE A 520 41.54 10.92 -4.83
N GLY A 521 42.64 10.22 -5.17
CA GLY A 521 43.97 10.80 -5.27
C GLY A 521 44.70 11.07 -3.95
N PHE A 522 44.18 10.60 -2.82
CA PHE A 522 44.84 10.79 -1.53
C PHE A 522 46.11 9.93 -1.41
N ALA A 523 47.30 10.53 -1.54
CA ALA A 523 48.57 9.87 -1.24
C ALA A 523 49.29 10.58 -0.10
N ALA A 524 49.67 9.86 0.96
CA ALA A 524 50.44 10.44 2.04
C ALA A 524 51.89 10.74 1.58
N LYS A 525 52.40 11.95 1.87
CA LYS A 525 53.76 12.36 1.51
C LYS A 525 54.79 11.48 2.24
N GLY A 526 55.70 10.86 1.49
CA GLY A 526 56.81 10.05 2.02
C GLY A 526 56.77 8.55 1.70
N GLY A 527 55.94 8.12 0.74
CA GLY A 527 55.93 6.73 0.25
C GLY A 527 55.36 5.70 1.24
N ARG A 528 54.80 6.14 2.37
CA ARG A 528 54.34 5.26 3.46
C ARG A 528 52.85 4.91 3.44
N VAL A 529 52.04 5.53 2.57
CA VAL A 529 50.66 5.09 2.31
C VAL A 529 50.36 5.31 0.83
N ALA A 530 50.35 4.23 0.05
CA ALA A 530 49.86 4.24 -1.33
C ALA A 530 48.34 4.05 -1.32
N ALA A 531 47.59 5.01 -0.79
CA ALA A 531 46.14 5.05 -0.95
C ALA A 531 45.81 5.52 -2.38
N GLY A 532 46.12 4.67 -3.36
CA GLY A 532 45.67 4.88 -4.72
C GLY A 532 44.15 4.73 -4.84
N LEU A 533 43.64 4.97 -6.05
CA LEU A 533 42.25 4.79 -6.50
C LEU A 533 41.48 3.60 -5.87
N GLY A 534 42.18 2.52 -5.48
CA GLY A 534 41.59 1.29 -4.96
C GLY A 534 40.72 1.47 -3.71
N LEU A 535 41.12 2.27 -2.71
CA LEU A 535 40.29 2.45 -1.50
C LEU A 535 39.03 3.27 -1.77
N ALA A 536 39.12 4.27 -2.65
CA ALA A 536 37.99 5.06 -3.10
C ALA A 536 37.00 4.21 -3.92
N VAL A 537 37.51 3.31 -4.78
CA VAL A 537 36.69 2.30 -5.49
C VAL A 537 36.01 1.36 -4.51
N ALA A 538 36.73 0.83 -3.52
CA ALA A 538 36.14 -0.04 -2.51
C ALA A 538 35.01 0.68 -1.75
N HIS A 539 35.23 1.91 -1.30
CA HIS A 539 34.19 2.71 -0.63
C HIS A 539 32.96 2.96 -1.53
N SER A 540 33.18 3.30 -2.81
CA SER A 540 32.08 3.50 -3.77
C SER A 540 31.29 2.23 -4.02
N VAL A 541 31.96 1.09 -4.21
CA VAL A 541 31.30 -0.20 -4.44
C VAL A 541 30.47 -0.61 -3.22
N ILE A 542 31.02 -0.47 -2.01
CA ILE A 542 30.29 -0.81 -0.78
C ILE A 542 29.04 0.08 -0.62
N ASN A 543 29.14 1.39 -0.91
CA ASN A 543 27.99 2.29 -0.85
C ASN A 543 26.91 1.97 -1.90
N GLU A 544 27.31 1.53 -3.10
CA GLU A 544 26.36 1.09 -4.14
C GLU A 544 25.52 -0.11 -3.66
N HIS A 545 26.12 -0.98 -2.85
CA HIS A 545 25.45 -2.10 -2.19
C HIS A 545 24.70 -1.73 -0.91
N LYS A 546 24.49 -0.42 -0.66
CA LYS A 546 23.90 0.13 0.58
C LYS A 546 24.64 -0.32 1.86
N GLY A 547 25.91 -0.66 1.72
CA GLY A 547 26.78 -1.04 2.83
C GLY A 547 27.52 0.14 3.43
N THR A 548 28.30 -0.14 4.47
CA THR A 548 29.23 0.83 5.07
C THR A 548 30.61 0.22 5.20
N ILE A 549 31.66 1.05 5.09
CA ILE A 549 33.04 0.65 5.36
C ILE A 549 33.66 1.60 6.39
N ARG A 550 34.36 1.05 7.38
CA ARG A 550 35.06 1.78 8.43
C ARG A 550 36.49 1.29 8.56
N LEU A 551 37.39 2.19 8.91
CA LEU A 551 38.78 1.87 9.24
C LEU A 551 39.00 2.11 10.74
N GLU A 552 39.66 1.17 11.39
CA GLU A 552 40.23 1.29 12.72
C GLU A 552 41.70 0.86 12.68
N SER A 553 42.61 1.62 13.30
CA SER A 553 44.03 1.27 13.38
C SER A 553 44.41 1.02 14.84
N ALA A 554 45.10 -0.08 15.12
CA ALA A 554 45.42 -0.51 16.49
C ALA A 554 46.81 0.02 16.91
N GLY A 555 46.86 1.25 17.45
CA GLY A 555 48.13 1.87 17.84
C GLY A 555 49.07 2.08 16.66
N ASP A 556 50.34 1.72 16.80
CA ASP A 556 51.36 1.89 15.74
C ASP A 556 51.40 0.74 14.71
N VAL A 557 50.57 -0.30 14.88
CA VAL A 557 50.63 -1.51 14.05
C VAL A 557 49.24 -1.97 13.62
N GLY A 558 49.06 -2.11 12.31
CA GLY A 558 47.93 -2.78 11.68
C GLY A 558 46.70 -1.91 11.48
N ASN A 559 45.94 -2.27 10.45
CA ASN A 559 44.68 -1.63 10.09
C ASN A 559 43.58 -2.68 10.06
N THR A 560 42.38 -2.30 10.46
CA THR A 560 41.18 -3.14 10.42
C THR A 560 40.12 -2.40 9.61
N PHE A 561 39.83 -2.92 8.42
CA PHE A 561 38.69 -2.47 7.61
C PHE A 561 37.47 -3.32 7.96
N THR A 562 36.40 -2.67 8.42
CA THR A 562 35.12 -3.32 8.74
C THR A 562 34.09 -2.89 7.71
N ILE A 563 33.58 -3.86 6.95
CA ILE A 563 32.55 -3.68 5.92
C ILE A 563 31.24 -4.28 6.44
N ARG A 564 30.12 -3.58 6.28
CA ARG A 564 28.78 -4.06 6.58
C ARG A 564 27.95 -4.04 5.31
N LEU A 565 27.33 -5.17 4.95
CA LEU A 565 26.50 -5.32 3.75
C LEU A 565 25.11 -5.86 4.15
N PRO A 566 24.01 -5.28 3.67
CA PRO A 566 22.66 -5.75 4.02
C PRO A 566 22.36 -7.13 3.40
N ILE A 567 21.68 -7.99 4.15
CA ILE A 567 21.23 -9.32 3.70
C ILE A 567 20.03 -9.21 2.76
N THR A 568 19.18 -8.21 2.97
CA THR A 568 18.07 -7.85 2.10
C THR A 568 18.22 -6.43 1.61
N LEU A 569 18.23 -6.25 0.30
CA LEU A 569 18.04 -4.96 -0.32
C LEU A 569 16.53 -4.81 -0.59
N GLU A 570 15.85 -3.92 0.15
CA GLU A 570 14.54 -3.44 -0.26
C GLU A 570 14.71 -2.68 -1.57
N ARG A 571 14.55 -3.39 -2.68
CA ARG A 571 14.44 -2.74 -3.98
C ARG A 571 13.05 -2.13 -4.03
N SER A 572 12.97 -0.80 -4.00
CA SER A 572 11.79 -0.10 -4.51
C SER A 572 11.48 -0.69 -5.89
N ALA A 573 10.27 -1.23 -6.05
CA ALA A 573 9.84 -2.12 -7.13
C ALA A 573 9.80 -1.46 -8.52
N ALA A 574 10.93 -1.00 -9.04
CA ALA A 574 11.00 -0.22 -10.28
C ALA A 574 12.06 -0.73 -11.29
N SER A 575 12.53 -1.96 -11.19
CA SER A 575 13.61 -2.45 -12.08
C SER A 575 13.44 -3.87 -12.64
N GLU A 576 12.28 -4.49 -12.52
CA GLU A 576 11.99 -5.75 -13.22
C GLU A 576 10.89 -5.54 -14.25
N VAL A 577 11.21 -4.85 -15.35
CA VAL A 577 10.57 -5.07 -16.65
C VAL A 577 11.67 -4.98 -17.71
N GLY A 578 12.11 -6.13 -18.21
CA GLY A 578 13.16 -6.19 -19.22
C GLY A 578 13.77 -7.59 -19.32
N ALA A 579 12.97 -8.55 -19.77
CA ALA A 579 13.43 -9.74 -20.47
C ALA A 579 12.75 -9.77 -21.83
#